data_AF-A0A7V4E6J6-F1
#
_entry.id   AF-A0A7V4E6J6-F1
#
_cell.length_a   1.000
_cell.length_b   1.000
_cell.length_c   1.000
_cell.angle_alpha   90.00
_cell.angle_beta   90.00
_cell.angle_gamma   90.00
#
_symmetry.space_group_name_H-M   'P 1'
#
loop_
_entity.id
_entity.type
_entity.pdbx_description
1 polymer ?
#
loop_
_entity_poly.entity_id
_entity_poly.type
_entity_poly.pdbx_seq_one_letter_code
_entity_poly.pdbx_strand_id
1 'polypeptide(L)'
;MEIDELYLLNPWWKEPSAINFERNISKYKSSTFRFYPEKTFNQIPPDKPGIYTLRGPRQVGKTTFLKLYIKNLIEEGINPTGIFYLSCDGIRDRFELNEIIKLYFESFGKSLKSMKYIFLD
;
A
#
# COMPACT_ATOMS: atom_id res chain seq x y z
N MET A 1 -14.41 2.17 -10.36
CA MET A 1 -14.38 1.43 -9.08
C MET A 1 -15.16 2.20 -8.04
N GLU A 2 -15.87 1.47 -7.18
CA GLU A 2 -16.62 2.04 -6.04
C GLU A 2 -15.78 2.04 -4.76
N ILE A 3 -16.19 2.80 -3.75
CA ILE A 3 -15.47 2.88 -2.47
C ILE A 3 -15.35 1.51 -1.77
N ASP A 4 -16.36 0.64 -1.93
CA ASP A 4 -16.38 -0.70 -1.34
C ASP A 4 -15.28 -1.60 -1.91
N GLU A 5 -14.97 -1.46 -3.20
CA GLU A 5 -13.86 -2.18 -3.84
C GLU A 5 -12.51 -1.71 -3.28
N LEU A 6 -12.37 -0.42 -2.96
CA LEU A 6 -11.17 0.11 -2.32
C LEU A 6 -10.97 -0.44 -0.90
N TYR A 7 -12.05 -0.66 -0.15
CA TYR A 7 -11.97 -1.31 1.17
C TYR A 7 -11.50 -2.77 1.08
N LEU A 8 -11.77 -3.49 -0.02
CA LEU A 8 -11.26 -4.84 -0.23
C LEU A 8 -9.74 -4.85 -0.48
N LEU A 9 -9.22 -3.84 -1.19
CA LEU A 9 -7.79 -3.67 -1.45
C LEU A 9 -7.02 -3.12 -0.23
N ASN A 10 -7.71 -2.37 0.63
CA ASN A 10 -7.18 -1.65 1.78
C ASN A 10 -7.88 -2.07 3.09
N PRO A 11 -7.85 -3.36 3.48
CA PRO A 11 -8.59 -3.85 4.64
C PRO A 11 -8.15 -3.19 5.96
N TRP A 12 -6.92 -2.64 6.02
CA TRP A 12 -6.41 -1.91 7.17
C TRP A 12 -7.15 -0.60 7.46
N TRP A 13 -7.93 -0.07 6.51
CA TRP A 13 -8.78 1.11 6.77
C TRP A 13 -9.87 0.85 7.79
N LYS A 14 -10.37 -0.39 7.90
CA LYS A 14 -11.37 -0.79 8.91
C LYS A 14 -10.71 -1.19 10.21
N GLU A 15 -9.65 -1.99 10.11
CA GLU A 15 -8.97 -2.58 11.26
C GLU A 15 -7.46 -2.69 10.92
N PRO A 16 -6.57 -1.93 11.58
CA PRO A 16 -5.13 -1.93 11.28
C PRO A 16 -4.53 -3.34 11.24
N SER A 17 -4.98 -4.23 12.14
CA SER A 17 -4.46 -5.61 12.22
C SER A 17 -4.82 -6.47 11.01
N ALA A 18 -5.81 -6.06 10.18
CA ALA A 18 -6.23 -6.80 8.99
C ALA A 18 -5.11 -6.96 7.94
N ILE A 19 -4.11 -6.06 7.94
CA ILE A 19 -2.91 -6.21 7.10
C ILE A 19 -2.20 -7.56 7.32
N ASN A 20 -2.28 -8.12 8.53
CA ASN A 20 -1.61 -9.38 8.86
C ASN A 20 -2.19 -10.61 8.16
N PHE A 21 -3.43 -10.51 7.66
CA PHE A 21 -4.16 -11.57 6.98
C PHE A 21 -4.21 -11.37 5.46
N GLU A 22 -3.56 -10.32 4.95
CA GLU A 22 -3.42 -10.11 3.50
C GLU A 22 -2.68 -11.30 2.87
N ARG A 23 -3.08 -11.66 1.63
CA ARG A 23 -2.61 -12.87 0.95
C ARG A 23 -1.09 -12.94 0.80
N ASN A 24 -0.44 -11.87 0.36
CA ASN A 24 1.00 -11.83 0.17
C ASN A 24 1.76 -11.87 1.51
N ILE A 25 1.24 -11.19 2.54
CA ILE A 25 1.80 -11.26 3.89
C ILE A 25 1.65 -12.67 4.49
N SER A 26 0.50 -13.30 4.30
CA SER A 26 0.26 -14.67 4.77
C SER A 26 1.19 -15.67 4.09
N LYS A 27 1.34 -15.56 2.76
CA LYS A 27 2.31 -16.37 1.99
C LYS A 27 3.75 -16.13 2.42
N TYR A 28 4.12 -14.88 2.71
CA TYR A 28 5.43 -14.55 3.23
C TYR A 28 5.66 -15.23 4.59
N LYS A 29 4.69 -15.12 5.53
CA LYS A 29 4.79 -15.74 6.85
C LYS A 29 4.92 -17.26 6.79
N SER A 30 4.22 -17.92 5.87
CA SER A 30 4.27 -19.38 5.69
C SER A 30 5.46 -19.88 4.88
N SER A 31 6.22 -19.00 4.22
CA SER A 31 7.39 -19.38 3.43
C SER A 31 8.51 -19.94 4.32
N THR A 32 9.17 -20.99 3.83
CA THR A 32 10.38 -21.55 4.46
C THR A 32 11.49 -20.51 4.55
N PHE A 33 11.67 -19.72 3.47
CA PHE A 33 12.63 -18.64 3.43
C PHE A 33 11.91 -17.29 3.43
N ARG A 34 12.23 -16.46 4.42
CA ARG A 34 11.63 -15.15 4.63
C ARG A 34 12.68 -14.07 4.47
N PHE A 35 12.74 -13.49 3.28
CA PHE A 35 13.58 -12.33 3.03
C PHE A 35 12.87 -11.06 3.50
N TYR A 36 13.37 -10.46 4.58
CA TYR A 36 12.88 -9.17 5.06
C TYR A 36 13.74 -8.04 4.47
N PRO A 37 13.17 -7.14 3.64
CA PRO A 37 13.93 -6.22 2.81
C PRO A 37 14.31 -4.91 3.54
N GLU A 38 14.86 -5.01 4.75
CA GLU A 38 15.18 -3.87 5.63
C GLU A 38 16.05 -2.81 4.95
N LYS A 39 17.11 -3.25 4.24
CA LYS A 39 18.00 -2.34 3.49
C LYS A 39 17.26 -1.53 2.43
N THR A 40 16.23 -2.10 1.82
CA THR A 40 15.46 -1.43 0.76
C THR A 40 14.40 -0.51 1.38
N PHE A 41 13.84 -0.84 2.54
CA PHE A 41 12.98 0.08 3.30
C PHE A 41 13.71 1.37 3.65
N ASN A 42 14.96 1.28 4.10
CA ASN A 42 15.77 2.46 4.43
C ASN A 42 16.06 3.39 3.24
N GLN A 43 15.86 2.92 2.00
CA GLN A 43 15.99 3.75 0.79
C GLN A 43 14.73 4.57 0.48
N ILE A 44 13.62 4.27 1.17
CA ILE A 44 12.34 4.93 1.03
C ILE A 44 11.94 5.44 2.43
N PRO A 45 12.51 6.56 2.91
CA PRO A 45 12.20 7.05 4.25
C PRO A 45 10.73 7.49 4.36
N PRO A 46 10.00 7.10 5.43
CA PRO A 46 8.59 7.42 5.57
C PRO A 46 8.31 8.92 5.75
N ASP A 47 9.27 9.68 6.25
CA ASP A 47 9.19 11.12 6.52
C ASP A 47 9.57 11.99 5.31
N LYS A 48 10.01 11.37 4.20
CA LYS A 48 10.49 12.08 3.02
C LYS A 48 9.48 12.01 1.86
N PRO A 49 8.73 13.09 1.56
CA PRO A 49 7.80 13.11 0.45
C PRO A 49 8.55 12.96 -0.89
N GLY A 50 7.97 12.17 -1.79
CA GLY A 50 8.55 11.92 -3.10
C GLY A 50 7.81 10.82 -3.87
N ILE A 51 8.18 10.68 -5.15
CA ILE A 51 7.74 9.59 -6.01
C ILE A 51 8.87 8.57 -6.06
N TYR A 52 8.62 7.39 -5.51
CA TYR A 52 9.58 6.28 -5.51
C TYR A 52 9.11 5.22 -6.52
N THR A 53 10.04 4.66 -7.29
CA THR A 53 9.71 3.60 -8.26
C THR A 53 10.48 2.32 -7.92
N LEU A 54 9.75 1.24 -7.67
CA LEU A 54 10.32 -0.09 -7.46
C LEU A 54 10.36 -0.85 -8.78
N ARG A 55 11.55 -1.09 -9.33
CA ARG A 55 11.73 -1.75 -10.63
C ARG A 55 12.37 -3.12 -10.47
N GLY A 56 12.04 -4.03 -11.39
CA GLY A 56 12.67 -5.35 -11.47
C GLY A 56 11.83 -6.37 -12.27
N PRO A 57 12.39 -7.55 -12.57
CA PRO A 57 11.70 -8.61 -13.33
C PRO A 57 10.37 -9.05 -12.71
N ARG A 58 9.50 -9.70 -13.50
CA ARG A 58 8.28 -10.31 -12.95
C ARG A 58 8.64 -11.37 -11.90
N GLN A 59 7.77 -11.52 -10.89
CA GLN A 59 7.87 -12.56 -9.85
C GLN A 59 9.09 -12.49 -8.91
N VAL A 60 9.80 -11.36 -8.84
CA VAL A 60 10.89 -11.14 -7.87
C VAL A 60 10.43 -10.69 -6.47
N GLY A 61 9.11 -10.64 -6.22
CA GLY A 61 8.55 -10.26 -4.91
C GLY A 61 8.26 -8.76 -4.72
N LYS A 62 8.12 -7.98 -5.79
CA LYS A 62 7.81 -6.54 -5.70
C LYS A 62 6.49 -6.23 -4.97
N THR A 63 5.40 -6.89 -5.34
CA THR A 63 4.11 -6.76 -4.63
C THR A 63 4.24 -7.14 -3.16
N THR A 64 4.97 -8.22 -2.85
CA THR A 64 5.26 -8.62 -1.47
C THR A 64 6.04 -7.55 -0.72
N PHE A 65 7.03 -6.92 -1.34
CA PHE A 65 7.75 -5.79 -0.77
C PHE A 65 6.81 -4.64 -0.43
N LEU A 66 5.92 -4.22 -1.36
CA LEU A 66 4.97 -3.14 -1.12
C LEU A 66 4.05 -3.46 0.07
N LYS A 67 3.51 -4.68 0.14
CA LYS A 67 2.65 -5.10 1.26
C LYS A 67 3.40 -5.16 2.59
N LEU A 68 4.65 -5.64 2.60
CA LEU A 68 5.49 -5.63 3.80
C LEU A 68 5.83 -4.20 4.24
N TYR A 69 6.03 -3.29 3.30
CA TYR A 69 6.30 -1.88 3.61
C TYR A 69 5.05 -1.18 4.17
N ILE A 70 3.86 -1.44 3.60
CA ILE A 70 2.58 -0.97 4.17
C ILE A 70 2.41 -1.49 5.61
N LYS A 71 2.70 -2.76 5.85
CA LYS A 71 2.67 -3.34 7.20
C LYS A 71 3.63 -2.59 8.14
N ASN A 72 4.86 -2.32 7.69
CA ASN A 72 5.86 -1.57 8.47
C ASN A 72 5.37 -0.17 8.84
N LEU A 73 4.79 0.58 7.88
CA LEU A 73 4.23 1.92 8.13
C LEU A 73 3.13 1.89 9.20
N ILE A 74 2.22 0.90 9.13
CA ILE A 74 1.16 0.73 10.13
C ILE A 74 1.76 0.42 11.51
N GLU A 75 2.78 -0.45 11.58
CA GLU A 75 3.47 -0.81 12.82
C GLU A 75 4.25 0.38 13.43
N GLU A 76 4.74 1.30 12.60
CA GLU A 76 5.36 2.57 13.00
C GLU A 76 4.34 3.64 13.45
N GLY A 77 3.04 3.33 13.42
CA GLY A 77 1.98 4.21 13.91
C GLY A 77 1.42 5.19 12.87
N ILE A 78 1.73 5.01 11.59
CA ILE A 78 1.10 5.78 10.53
C ILE A 78 -0.39 5.44 10.47
N ASN A 79 -1.24 6.48 10.38
CA ASN A 79 -2.69 6.30 10.31
C ASN A 79 -3.06 5.42 9.08
N PRO A 80 -3.79 4.30 9.28
CA PRO A 80 -4.14 3.39 8.20
C PRO A 80 -4.87 4.05 7.02
N THR A 81 -5.74 5.04 7.28
CA THR A 81 -6.46 5.79 6.23
C THR A 81 -5.54 6.73 5.45
N GLY A 82 -4.35 7.02 5.97
CA GLY A 82 -3.27 7.72 5.27
C GLY A 82 -2.48 6.84 4.30
N ILE A 83 -2.72 5.52 4.29
CA ILE A 83 -2.03 4.55 3.43
C ILE A 83 -3.02 3.96 2.43
N PHE A 84 -2.81 4.22 1.15
CA PHE A 84 -3.65 3.75 0.05
C PHE A 84 -2.88 2.83 -0.89
N TYR A 85 -3.48 1.70 -1.24
CA TYR A 85 -2.98 0.72 -2.19
C TYR A 85 -4.00 0.51 -3.30
N LEU A 86 -3.49 0.44 -4.53
CA LEU A 86 -4.22 0.14 -5.74
C LEU A 86 -3.36 -0.77 -6.62
N SER A 87 -3.90 -1.91 -7.08
CA SER A 87 -3.13 -2.88 -7.87
C SER A 87 -3.05 -2.59 -9.37
N CYS A 88 -3.73 -1.54 -9.83
CA CYS A 88 -3.83 -1.05 -11.21
C CYS A 88 -4.19 -2.06 -12.33
N ASP A 89 -4.34 -3.35 -12.04
CA ASP A 89 -4.60 -4.42 -13.01
C ASP A 89 -5.87 -4.19 -13.84
N GLY A 90 -6.88 -3.58 -13.22
CA GLY A 90 -8.21 -3.34 -13.81
C GLY A 90 -8.46 -1.92 -14.31
N ILE A 91 -7.46 -1.03 -14.26
CA ILE A 91 -7.63 0.38 -14.62
C ILE A 91 -7.55 0.53 -16.15
N ARG A 92 -8.60 1.12 -16.74
CA ARG A 92 -8.72 1.29 -18.19
C ARG A 92 -7.83 2.40 -18.73
N ASP A 93 -7.82 3.54 -18.03
CA ASP A 93 -7.11 4.73 -18.49
C ASP A 93 -6.75 5.69 -17.34
N ARG A 94 -6.07 6.79 -17.70
CA ARG A 94 -5.66 7.84 -16.77
C ARG A 94 -6.83 8.55 -16.10
N PHE A 95 -7.99 8.63 -16.75
CA PHE A 95 -9.16 9.30 -16.18
C PHE A 95 -9.75 8.45 -15.07
N GLU A 96 -9.87 7.15 -15.27
CA GLU A 96 -10.30 6.22 -14.22
C GLU A 96 -9.34 6.26 -13.02
N LEU A 97 -8.03 6.24 -13.24
CA LEU A 97 -7.04 6.38 -12.15
C LEU A 97 -7.23 7.71 -11.39
N ASN A 98 -7.41 8.82 -12.11
CA ASN A 98 -7.63 10.12 -11.49
C ASN A 98 -8.90 10.15 -10.65
N GLU A 99 -10.01 9.58 -11.13
CA GLU A 99 -11.26 9.51 -10.37
C GLU A 99 -11.11 8.64 -9.11
N ILE A 100 -10.41 7.51 -9.18
CA ILE A 100 -10.13 6.66 -8.00
C ILE A 100 -9.30 7.42 -6.97
N ILE A 101 -8.25 8.12 -7.41
CA ILE A 101 -7.40 8.90 -6.51
C ILE A 101 -8.19 10.05 -5.88
N LYS A 102 -9.04 10.75 -6.64
CA LYS A 102 -9.94 11.80 -6.10
C LYS A 102 -10.87 11.23 -5.06
N LEU A 103 -11.53 10.10 -5.34
CA LEU A 103 -12.43 9.43 -4.40
C LEU A 103 -11.73 9.11 -3.07
N TYR A 104 -10.48 8.65 -3.12
CA TYR A 104 -9.66 8.44 -1.92
C TYR A 104 -9.43 9.75 -1.14
N PHE A 105 -9.04 10.84 -1.82
CA PHE A 105 -8.82 12.13 -1.17
C PHE A 105 -10.11 12.79 -0.66
N GLU A 106 -11.24 12.60 -1.31
CA GLU A 106 -12.54 13.09 -0.83
C GLU A 106 -12.98 12.35 0.44
N SER A 107 -12.73 11.04 0.50
CA SER A 107 -13.06 10.18 1.64
C SER A 107 -12.14 10.39 2.84
N PHE A 108 -10.82 10.53 2.61
CA PHE A 108 -9.81 10.48 3.68
C PHE A 108 -8.81 11.66 3.68
N GLY A 109 -8.89 12.55 2.70
CA GLY A 109 -7.93 13.66 2.50
C GLY A 109 -8.15 14.83 3.46
N LYS A 110 -9.39 15.11 3.89
CA LYS A 110 -9.71 16.21 4.81
C LYS A 110 -9.30 15.96 6.27
N SER A 111 -9.11 14.69 6.63
CA SER A 111 -8.94 14.23 8.02
C SER A 111 -7.50 14.36 8.56
N LEU A 112 -6.48 14.49 7.70
CA LEU A 112 -5.09 14.31 8.11
C LEU A 112 -4.18 15.42 7.57
N LYS A 113 -3.59 16.22 8.46
CA LYS A 113 -2.45 17.13 8.17
C LYS A 113 -1.15 16.36 7.85
N SER A 114 -1.16 15.04 7.99
CA SER A 114 0.02 14.18 7.83
C SER A 114 0.22 13.73 6.37
N MET A 115 1.45 13.32 6.06
CA MET A 115 1.83 12.73 4.79
C MET A 115 0.92 11.54 4.41
N LYS A 116 0.65 11.40 3.11
CA LYS A 116 -0.12 10.30 2.53
C LYS A 116 0.81 9.37 1.77
N TYR A 117 0.58 8.07 1.92
CA TYR A 117 1.35 7.02 1.25
C TYR A 117 0.47 6.36 0.21
N ILE A 118 0.79 6.52 -1.07
CA ILE A 118 0.02 5.96 -2.18
C ILE A 118 0.89 4.92 -2.89
N PHE A 119 0.40 3.69 -2.91
CA PHE A 119 1.02 2.52 -3.52
C PHE A 119 0.25 2.13 -4.77
N LEU A 120 0.90 2.28 -5.93
CA LEU A 120 0.39 1.84 -7.22
C LEU A 120 1.23 0.64 -7.65
N ASP A 121 0.66 -0.56 -7.57
CA ASP A 121 1.24 -1.79 -8.12
C ASP A 121 0.73 -2.04 -9.54
#